data_AF-A0A2S9FFW5-F1
#
_entry.id   AF-A0A2S9FFW5-F1
#
_cell.length_a   1.000
_cell.length_b   1.000
_cell.length_c   1.000
_cell.angle_alpha   90.00
_cell.angle_beta   90.00
_cell.angle_gamma   90.00
#
_symmetry.space_group_name_H-M   'P 1'
#
loop_
_entity.id
_entity.type
_entity.pdbx_description
1 polymer ?
#
loop_
_entity_poly.entity_id
_entity_poly.type
_entity_poly.pdbx_seq_one_letter_code
_entity_poly.pdbx_strand_id
1 'polypeptide(L)'
;MQTRSGADVVVDGDVVHKLHRAGTDPRVLAQRLRIAHGSTALLSPLRAVPDAVGQRWQTHWPRVECVVPEPECAPWAAAGALLAALHTEPVPKRAPVHGWPQRLRRTVASLRGRRGPVRHAAVTLPDAVWRAGTPGRPATLVHGDFHLGQLGRRGP
;
A
#
# COMPACT_ATOMS: atom_id res chain seq x y z
N MET A 1 -0.48 12.77 -12.89
CA MET A 1 -1.23 11.53 -13.17
C MET A 1 -2.19 11.23 -12.02
N GLN A 2 -3.48 11.05 -12.28
CA GLN A 2 -4.43 10.59 -11.26
C GLN A 2 -4.51 9.05 -11.26
N THR A 3 -4.42 8.45 -10.09
CA THR A 3 -4.49 6.99 -9.90
C THR A 3 -5.94 6.53 -9.73
N ARG A 4 -6.23 5.25 -10.01
CA ARG A 4 -7.52 4.61 -9.71
C ARG A 4 -7.93 4.71 -8.24
N SER A 5 -6.96 4.92 -7.34
CA SER A 5 -7.21 5.08 -5.90
C SER A 5 -7.70 6.48 -5.51
N GLY A 6 -7.73 7.43 -6.45
CA GLY A 6 -8.08 8.84 -6.23
C GLY A 6 -6.92 9.70 -5.71
N ALA A 7 -5.68 9.19 -5.75
CA ALA A 7 -4.48 9.96 -5.45
C ALA A 7 -3.89 10.57 -6.73
N ASP A 8 -3.27 11.74 -6.62
CA ASP A 8 -2.55 12.41 -7.71
C ASP A 8 -1.06 12.25 -7.52
N VAL A 9 -0.34 12.02 -8.62
CA VAL A 9 1.10 11.85 -8.65
C VAL A 9 1.69 12.88 -9.61
N VAL A 10 2.67 13.64 -9.10
CA VAL A 10 3.49 14.59 -9.86
C VAL A 10 4.94 14.17 -9.71
N VAL A 11 5.69 14.15 -10.81
CA VAL A 11 7.13 13.90 -10.82
C VAL A 11 7.81 15.25 -11.05
N ASP A 12 8.67 15.65 -10.13
CA ASP A 12 9.45 16.88 -10.18
C ASP A 12 10.93 16.52 -10.00
N GLY A 13 11.66 16.46 -11.12
CA GLY A 13 13.03 15.93 -11.16
C GLY A 13 13.13 14.51 -10.57
N ASP A 14 13.85 14.40 -9.45
CA ASP A 14 14.10 13.17 -8.70
C ASP A 14 13.12 12.94 -7.55
N VAL A 15 12.07 13.77 -7.45
CA VAL A 15 11.05 13.67 -6.42
C VAL A 15 9.70 13.28 -7.02
N VAL A 16 9.03 12.33 -6.38
CA VAL A 16 7.65 11.95 -6.68
C VAL A 16 6.76 12.45 -5.55
N HIS A 17 5.93 13.43 -5.87
CA HIS A 17 4.89 13.96 -5.00
C HIS A 17 3.61 13.15 -5.18
N LYS A 18 3.14 12.52 -4.10
CA LYS A 18 1.86 11.81 -4.08
C LYS A 18 0.88 12.54 -3.17
N LEU A 19 -0.12 13.16 -3.77
CA LEU A 19 -1.25 13.77 -3.07
C LEU A 19 -2.34 12.72 -2.86
N HIS A 20 -2.51 12.27 -1.62
CA HIS A 20 -3.47 11.23 -1.25
C HIS A 20 -4.91 11.72 -1.42
N ARG A 21 -5.85 10.80 -1.67
CA ARG A 21 -7.26 11.13 -1.83
C ARG A 21 -7.84 11.87 -0.62
N ALA A 22 -8.92 12.61 -0.83
CA ALA A 22 -9.70 13.20 0.26
C ALA A 22 -10.17 12.13 1.27
N GLY A 23 -10.24 12.52 2.55
CA GLY A 23 -10.61 11.62 3.65
C GLY A 23 -9.52 10.62 4.07
N THR A 24 -8.29 10.77 3.58
CA THR A 24 -7.14 10.00 4.10
C THR A 24 -6.83 10.45 5.53
N ASP A 25 -6.82 9.51 6.48
CA ASP A 25 -6.46 9.78 7.88
C ASP A 25 -4.95 10.12 7.99
N PRO A 26 -4.58 11.35 8.41
CA PRO A 26 -3.19 11.77 8.51
C PRO A 26 -2.38 11.00 9.55
N ARG A 27 -3.01 10.56 10.64
CA ARG A 27 -2.32 9.83 11.73
C ARG A 27 -1.91 8.45 11.25
N VAL A 28 -2.84 7.76 10.57
CA VAL A 28 -2.57 6.46 9.94
C VAL A 28 -1.53 6.61 8.83
N LEU A 29 -1.61 7.66 8.01
CA LEU A 29 -0.65 7.93 6.94
C LEU A 29 0.76 8.18 7.50
N ALA A 30 0.91 9.04 8.50
CA ALA A 30 2.19 9.32 9.15
C ALA A 30 2.79 8.05 9.79
N GLN A 31 1.96 7.14 10.31
CA GLN A 31 2.46 5.88 10.83
C GLN A 31 2.98 4.94 9.74
N ARG A 32 2.30 4.88 8.59
CA ARG A 32 2.79 4.12 7.42
C ARG A 32 4.10 4.69 6.89
N LEU A 33 4.25 6.02 6.86
CA LEU A 33 5.49 6.68 6.46
C LEU A 33 6.63 6.39 7.43
N ARG A 34 6.39 6.42 8.74
CA ARG A 34 7.40 6.03 9.75
C ARG A 34 7.83 4.57 9.62
N ILE A 35 6.88 3.67 9.34
CA ILE A 35 7.19 2.25 9.06
C ILE A 35 8.08 2.15 7.82
N ALA A 36 7.70 2.81 6.71
CA ALA A 36 8.48 2.79 5.47
C ALA A 36 9.87 3.43 5.62
N HIS A 37 9.99 4.49 6.42
CA HIS A 37 11.25 5.17 6.69
C HIS A 37 12.23 4.30 7.48
N GLY A 38 11.75 3.48 8.42
CA GLY A 38 12.58 2.55 9.20
C GLY A 38 12.74 1.17 8.57
N SER A 39 12.16 0.92 7.40
CA SER A 39 12.20 -0.38 6.73
C SER A 39 13.37 -0.45 5.75
N THR A 40 13.99 -1.62 5.68
CA THR A 40 15.02 -1.95 4.69
C THR A 40 14.41 -2.48 3.39
N ALA A 41 13.21 -3.08 3.48
CA ALA A 41 12.50 -3.67 2.36
C ALA A 41 11.57 -2.69 1.62
N LEU A 42 11.13 -1.61 2.27
CA LEU A 42 10.31 -0.58 1.64
C LEU A 42 11.17 0.57 1.11
N LEU A 43 10.67 1.26 0.09
CA LEU A 43 11.25 2.53 -0.33
C LEU A 43 11.11 3.52 0.83
N SER A 44 12.21 4.14 1.26
CA SER A 44 12.16 5.15 2.33
C SER A 44 11.60 6.45 1.75
N PRO A 45 10.55 7.05 2.35
CA PRO A 45 10.07 8.35 1.92
C PRO A 45 11.11 9.43 2.27
N LEU A 46 11.14 10.52 1.48
CA LEU A 46 12.00 11.68 1.75
C LEU A 46 11.60 12.40 3.04
N ARG A 47 10.34 12.25 3.46
CA ARG A 47 9.79 12.80 4.71
C ARG A 47 8.88 11.77 5.38
N ALA A 48 9.07 11.55 6.68
CA ALA A 48 8.25 10.64 7.47
C ALA A 48 6.89 11.24 7.91
N VAL A 49 6.68 12.54 7.67
CA VAL A 49 5.44 13.27 8.00
C VAL A 49 4.86 13.82 6.69
N PRO A 50 3.55 13.65 6.45
CA PRO A 50 2.90 14.19 5.26
C PRO A 50 2.65 15.70 5.39
N ASP A 51 2.74 16.43 4.28
CA ASP A 51 2.41 17.85 4.23
C ASP A 51 0.90 18.04 3.98
N ALA A 52 0.29 19.03 4.63
CA ALA A 52 -1.09 19.41 4.36
C ALA A 52 -1.18 20.22 3.07
N VAL A 53 -2.10 19.84 2.17
CA VAL A 53 -2.41 20.57 0.93
C VAL A 53 -3.93 20.71 0.84
N GLY A 54 -4.44 21.85 1.31
CA GLY A 54 -5.87 22.05 1.51
C GLY A 54 -6.45 21.01 2.47
N GLN A 55 -7.44 20.22 2.01
CA GLN A 55 -8.08 19.14 2.77
C GLN A 55 -7.46 17.76 2.50
N ARG A 56 -6.32 17.71 1.81
CA ARG A 56 -5.62 16.48 1.41
C ARG A 56 -4.20 16.48 1.97
N TRP A 57 -3.53 15.35 1.83
CA TRP A 57 -2.20 15.10 2.40
C TRP A 57 -1.23 14.69 1.31
N GLN A 58 -0.05 15.29 1.28
CA GLN A 58 1.00 15.02 0.30
C GLN A 58 2.17 14.26 0.95
N THR A 59 2.73 13.30 0.21
CA THR A 59 3.93 12.55 0.59
C THR A 59 4.98 12.64 -0.50
N HIS A 60 6.25 12.53 -0.11
CA HIS A 60 7.40 12.79 -0.97
C HIS A 60 8.29 11.56 -0.99
N TRP A 61 8.60 11.10 -2.20
CA TRP A 61 9.35 9.87 -2.43
C TRP A 61 10.49 10.14 -3.39
N PRO A 62 11.64 9.49 -3.23
CA PRO A 62 12.64 9.50 -4.28
C PRO A 62 12.06 8.84 -5.52
N ARG A 63 12.37 9.40 -6.69
CA ARG A 63 12.11 8.75 -7.97
C ARG A 63 12.98 7.51 -8.08
N VAL A 64 12.37 6.40 -8.45
CA VAL A 64 13.06 5.12 -8.68
C VAL A 64 12.69 4.58 -10.05
N GLU A 65 13.59 3.80 -10.63
CA GLU A 65 13.28 3.06 -11.85
C GLU A 65 12.39 1.87 -11.48
N CYS A 66 11.12 1.94 -11.88
CA CYS A 66 10.19 0.82 -11.69
C CYS A 66 10.60 -0.35 -12.58
N VAL A 67 10.43 -1.57 -12.07
CA VAL A 67 10.66 -2.77 -12.88
C VAL A 67 9.64 -2.87 -14.00
N VAL A 68 10.07 -3.51 -15.09
CA VAL A 68 9.26 -3.90 -16.24
C VAL A 68 8.08 -4.76 -15.74
N PRO A 69 6.82 -4.33 -15.91
CA PRO A 69 5.65 -5.01 -15.31
C PRO A 69 5.20 -6.28 -16.05
N GLU A 70 5.89 -6.65 -17.12
CA GLU A 70 5.71 -7.89 -17.89
C GLU A 70 6.13 -9.10 -17.04
N PRO A 71 5.24 -10.09 -16.80
CA PRO A 71 5.52 -11.24 -15.94
C PRO A 71 6.79 -12.02 -16.29
N GLU A 72 7.12 -12.13 -17.58
CA GLU A 72 8.32 -12.79 -18.11
C GLU A 72 9.62 -12.06 -17.77
N CYS A 73 9.54 -10.74 -17.54
CA CYS A 73 10.67 -9.87 -17.19
C CYS A 73 10.75 -9.60 -15.68
N ALA A 74 9.71 -9.99 -14.94
CA ALA A 74 9.59 -9.67 -13.53
C ALA A 74 10.66 -10.42 -12.70
N PRO A 75 11.34 -9.73 -11.76
CA PRO A 75 12.40 -10.36 -10.95
C PRO A 75 11.79 -11.17 -9.80
N TRP A 76 11.07 -12.25 -10.12
CA TRP A 76 10.27 -13.02 -9.16
C TRP A 76 11.05 -13.47 -7.92
N ALA A 77 12.27 -13.97 -8.10
CA ALA A 77 13.11 -14.41 -6.99
C ALA A 77 13.47 -13.25 -6.05
N ALA A 78 13.88 -12.11 -6.60
CA ALA A 78 14.22 -10.93 -5.81
C ALA A 78 12.98 -10.31 -5.14
N ALA A 79 11.83 -10.30 -5.83
CA ALA A 79 10.55 -9.87 -5.27
C ALA A 79 10.13 -10.75 -4.08
N GLY A 80 10.28 -12.07 -4.20
CA GLY A 80 10.01 -13.02 -3.11
C GLY A 80 10.94 -12.80 -1.92
N ALA A 81 12.25 -12.63 -2.17
CA ALA A 81 13.21 -12.31 -1.13
C ALA A 81 12.91 -10.98 -0.42
N LEU A 82 12.49 -9.96 -1.17
CA LEU A 82 12.10 -8.65 -0.62
C LEU A 82 10.87 -8.76 0.29
N LEU A 83 9.85 -9.52 -0.14
CA LEU A 83 8.66 -9.77 0.68
C LEU A 83 8.98 -10.60 1.92
N ALA A 84 9.85 -11.60 1.80
CA ALA A 84 10.33 -12.37 2.94
C ALA A 84 11.05 -11.48 3.96
N ALA A 85 11.95 -10.60 3.49
CA ALA A 85 12.62 -9.62 4.34
C ALA A 85 11.62 -8.72 5.07
N LEU A 86 10.65 -8.14 4.35
CA LEU A 86 9.58 -7.33 4.95
C LEU A 86 8.80 -8.09 6.03
N HIS A 87 8.46 -9.36 5.77
CA HIS A 87 7.70 -10.17 6.71
C HIS A 87 8.48 -10.52 8.00
N THR A 88 9.81 -10.44 7.96
CA THR A 88 10.69 -10.66 9.13
C THR A 88 11.05 -9.38 9.89
N GLU A 89 10.71 -8.20 9.37
CA GLU A 89 10.98 -6.94 10.07
C GLU A 89 10.16 -6.83 11.37
N PRO A 90 10.72 -6.21 12.43
CA PRO A 90 10.00 -5.97 13.66
C PRO A 90 8.73 -5.16 13.43
N VAL A 91 7.58 -5.62 13.94
CA VAL A 91 6.32 -4.89 13.82
C VAL A 91 6.26 -3.77 14.86
N PRO A 92 6.21 -2.49 14.47
CA PRO A 92 6.13 -1.40 15.43
C PRO A 92 4.83 -1.44 16.22
N LYS A 93 4.88 -1.01 17.49
CA LYS A 93 3.69 -0.89 18.32
C LYS A 93 2.63 -0.04 17.60
N ARG A 94 1.38 -0.50 17.65
CA ARG A 94 0.20 0.14 17.03
C ARG A 94 0.24 0.20 15.50
N ALA A 95 1.06 -0.58 14.80
CA ALA A 95 1.09 -0.58 13.33
C ALA A 95 -0.34 -0.62 12.73
N PRO A 96 -0.65 0.19 11.70
CA PRO A 96 -1.99 0.21 11.14
C PRO A 96 -2.34 -1.15 10.54
N VAL A 97 -3.56 -1.62 10.81
CA VAL A 97 -4.09 -2.83 10.19
C VAL A 97 -4.05 -2.70 8.66
N HIS A 98 -3.82 -3.81 7.97
CA HIS A 98 -3.88 -3.85 6.51
C HIS A 98 -5.26 -3.39 6.00
N GLY A 99 -5.26 -2.54 4.97
CA GLY A 99 -6.47 -1.87 4.50
C GLY A 99 -7.31 -2.68 3.52
N TRP A 100 -7.06 -3.98 3.32
CA TRP A 100 -7.86 -4.81 2.41
C TRP A 100 -9.35 -4.88 2.78
N PRO A 101 -9.78 -4.95 4.05
CA PRO A 101 -11.21 -5.04 4.37
C PRO A 101 -11.98 -3.84 3.84
N GLN A 102 -11.44 -2.63 4.07
CA GLN A 102 -12.05 -1.39 3.58
C GLN A 102 -11.96 -1.28 2.05
N ARG A 103 -10.90 -1.81 1.41
CA ARG A 103 -10.83 -1.88 -0.06
C ARG A 103 -11.90 -2.81 -0.62
N LEU A 104 -12.05 -4.01 -0.08
CA LEU A 104 -13.05 -4.97 -0.52
C LEU A 104 -14.47 -4.39 -0.38
N ARG A 105 -14.79 -3.78 0.76
CA ARG A 105 -16.09 -3.10 0.95
C ARG A 105 -16.35 -2.03 -0.10
N ARG A 106 -15.36 -1.17 -0.40
CA ARG A 106 -15.50 -0.14 -1.45
C ARG A 106 -15.70 -0.75 -2.83
N THR A 107 -14.89 -1.75 -3.18
CA THR A 107 -15.00 -2.45 -4.46
C THR A 107 -16.38 -3.06 -4.62
N VAL A 108 -16.87 -3.80 -3.63
CA VAL A 108 -18.20 -4.41 -3.63
C VAL A 108 -19.31 -3.36 -3.72
N ALA A 109 -19.21 -2.24 -3.00
CA ALA A 109 -20.17 -1.14 -3.07
C ALA A 109 -20.20 -0.46 -4.45
N SER A 110 -19.07 -0.45 -5.17
CA SER A 110 -18.97 0.18 -6.50
C SER A 110 -19.63 -0.63 -7.62
N LEU A 111 -19.94 -1.91 -7.40
CA LEU A 111 -20.57 -2.82 -8.38
C LEU A 111 -22.06 -2.52 -8.65
N ARG A 112 -22.49 -1.24 -8.59
CA ARG A 112 -23.89 -0.80 -8.75
C ARG A 112 -24.58 -1.51 -9.93
N GLY A 113 -25.62 -2.29 -9.65
CA GLY A 113 -26.45 -2.95 -10.67
C GLY A 113 -25.94 -4.29 -11.21
N ARG A 114 -24.65 -4.64 -11.07
CA ARG A 114 -24.11 -5.95 -11.48
C ARG A 114 -24.33 -6.95 -10.35
N ARG A 115 -25.59 -7.35 -10.13
CA ARG A 115 -25.97 -8.44 -9.22
C ARG A 115 -25.54 -9.78 -9.80
N GLY A 116 -24.23 -10.01 -9.79
CA GLY A 116 -23.62 -11.29 -10.14
C GLY A 116 -23.00 -11.98 -8.92
N PRO A 117 -22.52 -13.21 -9.09
CA PRO A 117 -21.95 -14.07 -8.04
C PRO A 117 -20.93 -13.41 -7.11
N VAL A 118 -20.18 -12.40 -7.57
CA VAL A 118 -19.17 -11.68 -6.79
C VAL A 118 -19.76 -10.98 -5.57
N ARG A 119 -20.92 -10.30 -5.72
CA ARG A 119 -21.56 -9.64 -4.58
C ARG A 119 -22.09 -10.65 -3.57
N HIS A 120 -22.63 -11.78 -4.06
CA HIS A 120 -23.11 -12.86 -3.20
C HIS A 120 -21.94 -13.49 -2.42
N ALA A 121 -20.86 -13.86 -3.10
CA ALA A 121 -19.66 -14.41 -2.48
C ALA A 121 -19.06 -13.45 -1.42
N ALA A 122 -19.07 -12.14 -1.68
CA ALA A 122 -18.53 -11.17 -0.73
C ALA A 122 -19.37 -11.05 0.56
N VAL A 123 -20.70 -11.19 0.49
CA VAL A 123 -21.58 -11.10 1.68
C VAL A 123 -21.65 -12.41 2.46
N THR A 124 -21.29 -13.55 1.85
CA THR A 124 -21.23 -14.85 2.52
C THR A 124 -19.89 -15.11 3.22
N LEU A 125 -18.93 -14.20 3.11
CA LEU A 125 -17.65 -14.28 3.83
C LEU A 125 -17.88 -14.26 5.35
N PRO A 126 -17.31 -15.20 6.11
CA PRO A 126 -17.52 -15.28 7.55
C PRO A 126 -16.87 -14.11 8.29
N ASP A 127 -17.43 -13.68 9.42
CA ASP A 127 -16.91 -12.56 10.23
C ASP A 127 -15.42 -12.67 10.59
N ALA A 128 -14.92 -13.90 10.70
CA ALA A 128 -13.51 -14.19 10.92
C ALA A 128 -12.59 -13.53 9.87
N VAL A 129 -12.97 -13.49 8.59
CA VAL A 129 -12.11 -12.88 7.56
C VAL A 129 -12.02 -11.37 7.70
N TRP A 130 -12.99 -10.72 8.35
CA TRP A 130 -12.98 -9.26 8.51
C TRP A 130 -12.13 -8.79 9.69
N ARG A 131 -11.61 -9.73 10.49
CA ARG A 131 -10.72 -9.45 11.63
C ARG A 131 -9.28 -9.31 11.17
N ALA A 132 -8.53 -8.49 11.90
CA ALA A 132 -7.10 -8.31 11.66
C ALA A 132 -6.33 -9.53 12.18
N GLY A 133 -5.59 -10.19 11.30
CA GLY A 133 -4.73 -11.33 11.65
C GLY A 133 -5.51 -12.61 11.96
N THR A 134 -4.77 -13.65 12.35
CA THR A 134 -5.31 -14.96 12.71
C THR A 134 -4.84 -15.29 14.13
N PRO A 135 -5.73 -15.76 15.03
CA PRO A 135 -5.32 -16.17 16.37
C PRO A 135 -4.19 -17.21 16.33
N GLY A 136 -3.20 -17.03 17.20
CA GLY A 136 -2.02 -17.92 17.27
C GLY A 136 -0.99 -17.74 16.15
N ARG A 137 -1.21 -16.81 15.19
CA ARG A 137 -0.19 -16.44 14.20
C ARG A 137 0.55 -15.16 14.61
N PRO A 138 1.86 -15.06 14.35
CA PRO A 138 2.60 -13.83 14.60
C PRO A 138 2.07 -12.68 13.74
N ALA A 139 2.16 -11.47 14.26
CA ALA A 139 1.96 -10.27 13.45
C ALA A 139 3.21 -10.03 12.59
N THR A 140 3.00 -9.67 11.32
CA THR A 140 4.07 -9.32 10.39
C THR A 140 3.73 -8.03 9.66
N LEU A 141 4.76 -7.29 9.23
CA LEU A 141 4.57 -6.23 8.26
C LEU A 141 4.25 -6.85 6.91
N VAL A 142 3.32 -6.24 6.20
CA VAL A 142 2.89 -6.70 4.87
C VAL A 142 2.76 -5.50 3.94
N HIS A 143 3.12 -5.70 2.68
CA HIS A 143 2.85 -4.69 1.68
C HIS A 143 1.34 -4.62 1.43
N GLY A 144 0.80 -3.39 1.39
CA GLY A 144 -0.63 -3.15 1.29
C GLY A 144 -1.24 -3.66 -0.01
N ASP A 145 -0.53 -3.53 -1.12
CA ASP A 145 -1.05 -3.72 -2.48
C ASP A 145 0.08 -4.13 -3.42
N PHE A 146 0.75 -5.24 -3.14
CA PHE A 146 1.99 -5.58 -3.86
C PHE A 146 1.68 -5.88 -5.33
N HIS A 147 2.25 -5.08 -6.23
CA HIS A 147 2.17 -5.30 -7.67
C HIS A 147 3.45 -4.79 -8.35
N LEU A 148 3.77 -5.33 -9.53
CA LEU A 148 5.05 -5.06 -10.21
C LEU A 148 5.29 -3.57 -10.50
N GLY A 149 4.24 -2.80 -10.82
CA GLY A 149 4.35 -1.34 -10.98
C GLY A 149 4.70 -0.52 -9.71
N GLN A 150 4.92 -1.17 -8.57
CA GLN A 150 5.41 -0.58 -7.32
C GLN A 150 6.75 -1.16 -6.87
N LEU A 151 7.31 -2.10 -7.63
CA LEU A 151 8.64 -2.60 -7.40
C LEU A 151 9.62 -1.75 -8.20
N GLY A 152 10.64 -1.22 -7.55
CA GLY A 152 11.65 -0.38 -8.18
C GLY A 152 13.05 -0.84 -7.81
N ARG A 153 14.01 -0.46 -8.65
CA ARG A 153 15.43 -0.57 -8.34
C ARG A 153 15.87 0.76 -7.75
N ARG A 154 16.67 0.70 -6.69
CA ARG A 154 17.48 1.86 -6.32
C ARG A 154 18.47 2.07 -7.46
N GLY A 155 18.60 3.31 -7.91
CA GLY A 155 19.72 3.66 -8.79
C GLY A 155 21.05 3.35 -8.09
N PRO A 156 22.15 3.23 -8.85
CA PRO A 156 23.49 3.16 -8.27
C PRO A 156 23.78 4.34 -7.34
#